data_AF-A0A8S2YV38-F1
#
_entry.id   AF-A0A8S2YV38-F1
#
_cell.length_a   1.000
_cell.length_b   1.000
_cell.length_c   1.000
_cell.angle_alpha   90.00
_cell.angle_beta   90.00
_cell.angle_gamma   90.00
#
_symmetry.space_group_name_H-M   'P 1'
#
loop_
_entity.id
_entity.type
_entity.pdbx_description
1 polymer ?
#
loop_
_entity_poly.entity_id
_entity_poly.type
_entity_poly.pdbx_seq_one_letter_code
_entity_poly.pdbx_strand_id
1 'polypeptide(L)'
;MMGMAIGYGLGAHVEFRPRSYLEKYPVKNLQGGGTWGLQPGQWTDDTSMALCLAISLILKGDHDAYDQLVRYKWWWKRGYMSSTGQCFDIGNATSESLQNFISKQKAFGKTHKISYEQMDSLSAENSELFANE
;
A
#
# COMPACT_ATOMS: atom_id res chain seq x y z
N MET A 1 -9.20 -0.89 12.49
CA MET A 1 -8.73 -1.31 11.15
C MET A 1 -9.37 -2.59 10.62
N MET A 2 -9.71 -3.58 11.45
CA MET A 2 -10.20 -4.88 10.97
C MET A 2 -11.44 -4.80 10.03
N GLY A 3 -12.44 -3.98 10.37
CA GLY A 3 -13.64 -3.83 9.53
C GLY A 3 -13.36 -3.25 8.14
N MET A 4 -12.36 -2.37 8.02
CA MET A 4 -11.92 -1.81 6.73
C MET A 4 -11.29 -2.91 5.86
N ALA A 5 -10.33 -3.67 6.42
CA ALA A 5 -9.68 -4.76 5.70
C ALA A 5 -10.67 -5.85 5.24
N ILE A 6 -11.63 -6.21 6.10
CA ILE A 6 -12.69 -7.17 5.74
C ILE A 6 -13.59 -6.61 4.63
N GLY A 7 -14.01 -5.34 4.73
CA GLY A 7 -14.85 -4.69 3.72
C GLY A 7 -14.18 -4.66 2.35
N TYR A 8 -12.90 -4.28 2.29
CA TYR A 8 -12.13 -4.28 1.05
C TYR A 8 -11.88 -5.68 0.51
N GLY A 9 -11.53 -6.65 1.36
CA GLY A 9 -11.37 -8.04 0.95
C GLY A 9 -12.66 -8.63 0.35
N LEU A 10 -13.84 -8.25 0.85
CA LEU A 10 -15.13 -8.64 0.27
C LEU A 10 -15.38 -7.98 -1.09
N GLY A 11 -15.06 -6.69 -1.22
CA GLY A 11 -15.27 -5.91 -2.45
C GLY A 11 -14.32 -6.26 -3.59
N ALA A 12 -13.08 -6.60 -3.28
CA ALA A 12 -12.03 -6.90 -4.26
C ALA A 12 -12.41 -8.03 -5.23
N HIS A 13 -13.17 -9.02 -4.77
CA HIS A 13 -13.65 -10.14 -5.60
C HIS A 13 -14.55 -9.68 -6.76
N VAL A 14 -15.27 -8.58 -6.59
CA VAL A 14 -16.31 -8.12 -7.51
C VAL A 14 -15.99 -6.77 -8.14
N GLU A 15 -14.78 -6.28 -7.94
CA GLU A 15 -14.32 -5.05 -8.54
C GLU A 15 -14.46 -5.10 -10.08
N PHE A 16 -14.86 -3.96 -10.66
CA PHE A 16 -15.16 -3.79 -12.09
C PHE A 16 -16.25 -4.72 -12.66
N ARG A 17 -16.99 -5.46 -11.82
CA ARG A 17 -18.16 -6.22 -12.27
C ARG A 17 -19.39 -5.32 -12.35
N PRO A 18 -20.27 -5.52 -13.35
CA PRO A 18 -21.53 -4.79 -13.41
C PRO A 18 -22.43 -5.19 -12.25
N ARG A 19 -23.32 -4.28 -11.83
CA ARG A 19 -24.29 -4.56 -10.75
C ARG A 19 -25.14 -5.83 -11.00
N SER A 20 -25.50 -6.11 -12.25
CA SER A 20 -26.22 -7.33 -12.63
C SER A 20 -25.46 -8.63 -12.33
N TYR A 21 -24.12 -8.59 -12.29
CA TYR A 21 -23.32 -9.72 -11.86
C TYR A 21 -23.56 -10.04 -10.38
N LEU A 22 -23.65 -9.01 -9.53
CA LEU A 22 -23.89 -9.15 -8.09
C LEU A 22 -25.29 -9.66 -7.75
N GLU A 23 -26.28 -9.34 -8.59
CA GLU A 23 -27.63 -9.88 -8.46
C GLU A 23 -27.64 -11.40 -8.66
N LYS A 24 -26.80 -11.91 -9.57
CA LYS A 24 -26.66 -13.34 -9.84
C LYS A 24 -25.68 -14.05 -8.90
N TYR A 25 -24.62 -13.35 -8.49
CA TYR A 25 -23.53 -13.87 -7.66
C TYR A 25 -23.29 -12.94 -6.45
N PRO A 26 -24.19 -12.93 -5.46
CA PRO A 26 -24.04 -12.07 -4.29
C PRO A 26 -22.82 -12.48 -3.45
N VAL A 27 -22.08 -11.47 -2.96
CA VAL A 27 -20.94 -11.67 -2.06
C VAL A 27 -21.48 -12.07 -0.68
N LYS A 28 -21.23 -13.31 -0.27
CA LYS A 28 -21.69 -13.85 1.03
C LYS A 28 -20.56 -14.12 2.01
N ASN A 29 -19.36 -14.38 1.50
CA ASN A 29 -18.18 -14.74 2.27
C ASN A 29 -16.95 -14.09 1.62
N LEU A 30 -15.82 -14.08 2.33
CA LEU A 30 -14.52 -13.75 1.77
C LEU A 30 -14.14 -14.79 0.71
N GLN A 31 -14.20 -14.39 -0.54
CA GLN A 31 -13.94 -15.24 -1.70
C GLN A 31 -12.71 -14.71 -2.44
N GLY A 32 -11.86 -15.62 -2.90
CA GLY A 32 -10.77 -15.28 -3.82
C GLY A 32 -11.29 -15.08 -5.25
N GLY A 33 -10.43 -14.66 -6.18
CA GLY A 33 -10.74 -14.39 -7.58
C GLY A 33 -10.74 -12.90 -7.89
N GLY A 34 -11.79 -12.43 -8.59
CA GLY A 34 -11.87 -11.04 -9.04
C GLY A 34 -10.88 -10.70 -10.15
N THR A 35 -10.71 -9.41 -10.39
CA THR A 35 -9.85 -8.85 -11.44
C THR A 35 -8.40 -9.34 -11.34
N TRP A 36 -7.93 -9.50 -10.10
CA TRP A 36 -6.54 -9.79 -9.79
C TRP A 36 -6.27 -11.26 -9.41
N GLY A 37 -7.30 -12.13 -9.41
CA GLY A 37 -7.14 -13.54 -9.09
C GLY A 37 -6.69 -13.80 -7.64
N LEU A 38 -7.18 -13.00 -6.69
CA LEU A 38 -6.76 -13.02 -5.29
C LEU A 38 -7.09 -14.34 -4.59
N GLN A 39 -6.31 -14.72 -3.59
CA GLN A 39 -6.70 -15.76 -2.64
C GLN A 39 -7.74 -15.21 -1.65
N PRO A 40 -8.62 -16.05 -1.09
CA PRO A 40 -9.56 -15.62 -0.05
C PRO A 40 -8.84 -14.89 1.09
N GLY A 41 -9.29 -13.69 1.43
CA GLY A 41 -8.73 -12.88 2.50
C GLY A 41 -7.57 -11.95 2.10
N GLN A 42 -7.09 -11.99 0.85
CA GLN A 42 -6.19 -10.97 0.33
C GLN A 42 -6.93 -9.65 0.07
N TRP A 43 -6.24 -8.53 0.25
CA TRP A 43 -6.75 -7.16 0.15
C TRP A 43 -5.99 -6.36 -0.92
N THR A 44 -6.55 -5.24 -1.36
CA THR A 44 -6.02 -4.39 -2.44
C THR A 44 -5.19 -3.21 -1.92
N ASP A 45 -4.99 -2.20 -2.76
CA ASP A 45 -4.27 -0.97 -2.46
C ASP A 45 -4.85 -0.22 -1.26
N ASP A 46 -6.17 -0.15 -1.11
CA ASP A 46 -6.83 0.56 -0.01
C ASP A 46 -6.30 0.15 1.38
N THR A 47 -6.25 -1.17 1.62
CA THR A 47 -5.78 -1.69 2.91
C THR A 47 -4.27 -1.55 3.03
N SER A 48 -3.53 -1.72 1.94
CA SER A 48 -2.07 -1.54 1.92
C SER A 48 -1.68 -0.09 2.28
N MET A 49 -2.36 0.90 1.70
CA MET A 49 -2.16 2.32 1.99
C MET A 49 -2.62 2.66 3.42
N ALA A 50 -3.76 2.13 3.86
CA ALA A 50 -4.22 2.35 5.23
C ALA A 50 -3.23 1.79 6.28
N LEU A 51 -2.64 0.61 6.03
CA LEU A 51 -1.60 0.02 6.89
C LEU A 51 -0.35 0.90 6.91
N CYS A 52 0.10 1.39 5.76
CA CYS A 52 1.24 2.30 5.69
C CYS A 52 1.00 3.59 6.49
N LEU A 53 -0.19 4.19 6.39
CA LEU A 53 -0.57 5.37 7.18
C LEU A 53 -0.62 5.05 8.68
N ALA A 54 -1.27 3.95 9.07
CA ALA A 54 -1.38 3.56 10.47
C ALA A 54 0.00 3.35 11.12
N ILE A 55 0.92 2.68 10.41
CA ILE A 55 2.28 2.47 10.90
C ILE A 55 3.03 3.80 11.03
N SER A 56 2.86 4.71 10.07
CA SER A 56 3.46 6.05 10.15
C SER A 56 3.01 6.80 11.40
N LEU A 57 1.69 6.87 11.63
CA LEU A 57 1.10 7.53 12.80
C LEU A 57 1.57 6.91 14.12
N ILE A 58 1.65 5.58 14.19
CA ILE A 58 2.09 4.87 15.40
C ILE A 58 3.56 5.14 15.69
N LEU A 59 4.43 5.03 14.69
CA LEU A 59 5.88 5.17 14.89
C LEU A 59 6.31 6.61 15.10
N LYS A 60 5.64 7.57 14.45
CA LYS A 60 5.98 8.99 14.56
C LYS A 60 5.25 9.69 15.70
N GLY A 61 4.19 9.09 16.23
CA GLY A 61 3.35 9.70 17.26
C GLY A 61 2.58 10.93 16.79
N ASP A 62 2.64 11.24 15.49
CA ASP A 62 1.99 12.37 14.83
C ASP A 62 1.92 12.10 13.31
N HIS A 63 1.27 13.00 12.57
CA HIS A 63 1.23 12.99 11.12
C HIS A 63 2.54 13.52 10.51
N ASP A 64 3.42 12.59 10.15
CA ASP A 64 4.63 12.85 9.35
C ASP A 64 4.39 12.49 7.87
N ALA A 65 4.17 13.53 7.05
CA ALA A 65 3.88 13.36 5.63
C ALA A 65 5.06 12.72 4.86
N TYR A 66 6.30 12.93 5.30
CA TYR A 66 7.45 12.35 4.61
C TYR A 66 7.53 10.85 4.87
N ASP A 67 7.43 10.44 6.14
CA ASP A 67 7.44 9.02 6.53
C ASP A 67 6.29 8.26 5.86
N GLN A 68 5.09 8.84 5.82
CA GLN A 68 3.94 8.28 5.12
C GLN A 68 4.22 8.05 3.62
N LEU A 69 4.78 9.04 2.91
CA LEU A 69 5.11 8.92 1.49
C LEU A 69 6.25 7.92 1.23
N VAL A 70 7.22 7.81 2.15
CA VAL A 70 8.26 6.77 2.08
C VAL A 70 7.65 5.38 2.20
N ARG A 71 6.71 5.16 3.12
CA ARG A 71 6.02 3.86 3.26
C ARG A 71 5.14 3.52 2.07
N TYR A 72 4.40 4.49 1.53
CA TYR A 72 3.65 4.30 0.29
C TYR A 72 4.55 3.95 -0.89
N LYS A 73 5.72 4.58 -0.95
CA LYS A 73 6.74 4.19 -1.92
C LYS A 73 7.25 2.77 -1.68
N TRP A 74 7.49 2.35 -0.44
CA TRP A 74 7.90 0.96 -0.15
C TRP A 74 6.83 -0.04 -0.55
N TRP A 75 5.55 0.27 -0.30
CA TRP A 75 4.44 -0.53 -0.84
C TRP A 75 4.54 -0.61 -2.36
N TRP A 76 4.64 0.54 -3.03
CA TRP A 76 4.66 0.61 -4.49
C TRP A 76 5.85 -0.10 -5.13
N LYS A 77 7.06 0.03 -4.57
CA LYS A 77 8.30 -0.50 -5.16
C LYS A 77 8.73 -1.86 -4.63
N ARG A 78 8.27 -2.25 -3.45
CA ARG A 78 8.75 -3.46 -2.74
C ARG A 78 7.62 -4.34 -2.20
N GLY A 79 6.36 -3.98 -2.41
CA GLY A 79 5.22 -4.74 -1.90
C GLY A 79 5.04 -4.68 -0.37
N TYR A 80 5.69 -3.72 0.31
CA TYR A 80 5.51 -3.52 1.74
C TYR A 80 4.02 -3.38 2.11
N MET A 81 3.56 -4.14 3.10
CA MET A 81 2.15 -4.20 3.54
C MET A 81 1.13 -4.65 2.46
N SER A 82 1.60 -5.24 1.36
CA SER A 82 0.73 -5.92 0.39
C SER A 82 0.40 -7.34 0.85
N SER A 83 -0.84 -7.79 0.63
CA SER A 83 -1.21 -9.19 0.87
C SER A 83 -0.69 -10.18 -0.17
N THR A 84 -0.10 -9.71 -1.27
CA THR A 84 0.45 -10.55 -2.35
C THR A 84 1.98 -10.48 -2.46
N GLY A 85 2.64 -9.71 -1.57
CA GLY A 85 4.08 -9.47 -1.62
C GLY A 85 4.53 -8.49 -2.72
N GLN A 86 3.60 -7.96 -3.53
CA GLN A 86 3.90 -6.96 -4.56
C GLN A 86 2.83 -5.87 -4.60
N CYS A 87 3.16 -4.69 -5.12
CA CYS A 87 2.15 -3.66 -5.39
C CYS A 87 1.28 -4.08 -6.58
N PHE A 88 -0.04 -3.98 -6.41
CA PHE A 88 -1.02 -4.12 -7.48
C PHE A 88 -2.19 -3.18 -7.18
N ASP A 89 -3.07 -2.98 -8.17
CA ASP A 89 -4.26 -2.15 -8.04
C ASP A 89 -4.02 -0.67 -7.70
N ILE A 90 -2.80 -0.17 -7.92
CA ILE A 90 -2.49 1.24 -7.65
C ILE A 90 -3.20 2.16 -8.64
N GLY A 91 -4.04 3.05 -8.13
CA GLY A 91 -4.69 4.08 -8.95
C GLY A 91 -3.71 5.06 -9.63
N ASN A 92 -4.10 5.58 -10.79
CA ASN A 92 -3.27 6.49 -11.59
C ASN A 92 -2.84 7.76 -10.82
N ALA A 93 -3.75 8.38 -10.06
CA ALA A 93 -3.43 9.58 -9.29
C ALA A 93 -2.39 9.28 -8.19
N THR A 94 -2.51 8.13 -7.52
CA THR A 94 -1.57 7.70 -6.49
C THR A 94 -0.20 7.40 -7.09
N SER A 95 -0.15 6.67 -8.20
CA SER A 95 1.12 6.35 -8.87
C SER A 95 1.83 7.60 -9.40
N GLU A 96 1.09 8.55 -9.97
CA GLU A 96 1.64 9.84 -10.41
C GLU A 96 2.19 10.67 -9.24
N SER A 97 1.42 10.77 -8.14
CA SER A 97 1.84 11.48 -6.93
C SER A 97 3.13 10.89 -6.34
N LEU A 98 3.22 9.56 -6.23
CA LEU A 98 4.42 8.88 -5.75
C LEU A 98 5.58 9.04 -6.72
N GLN A 99 5.34 9.04 -8.04
CA GLN A 99 6.40 9.29 -9.03
C GLN A 99 7.00 10.69 -8.86
N ASN A 100 6.15 11.69 -8.63
CA ASN A 100 6.55 13.06 -8.37
C ASN A 100 7.34 13.18 -7.07
N PHE A 101 6.89 12.51 -6.00
CA PHE A 101 7.62 12.43 -4.73
C PHE A 101 9.02 11.84 -4.92
N ILE A 102 9.14 10.67 -5.57
CA ILE A 102 10.43 10.02 -5.85
C ILE A 102 11.37 10.94 -6.63
N SER A 103 10.83 11.66 -7.62
CA SER A 103 11.62 12.58 -8.45
C SER A 103 12.17 13.75 -7.63
N LYS A 104 11.34 14.34 -6.76
CA LYS A 104 11.76 15.39 -5.81
C LYS A 104 12.76 14.87 -4.79
N GLN A 105 12.54 13.68 -4.24
CA GLN A 105 13.44 13.04 -3.28
C GLN A 105 14.83 12.81 -3.90
N LYS A 106 14.89 12.30 -5.14
CA LYS A 106 16.16 12.12 -5.88
C LYS A 106 16.86 13.44 -6.16
N ALA A 107 16.13 14.48 -6.55
CA ALA A 107 16.70 15.81 -6.78
C ALA A 107 17.30 16.38 -5.48
N PHE A 108 16.58 16.26 -4.36
CA PHE A 108 17.06 16.70 -3.05
C PHE A 108 18.33 15.95 -2.62
N GLY A 109 18.34 14.62 -2.74
CA GLY A 109 19.49 13.78 -2.41
C GLY A 109 20.72 14.14 -3.24
N LYS A 110 20.55 14.39 -4.55
CA LYS A 110 21.64 14.86 -5.42
C LYS A 110 22.22 16.20 -4.97
N THR A 111 21.37 17.17 -4.65
CA THR A 111 21.81 18.51 -4.20
C THR A 111 22.58 18.45 -2.88
N HIS A 112 22.15 17.60 -1.95
CA HIS A 112 22.73 17.52 -0.60
C HIS A 112 23.74 16.38 -0.43
N LYS A 113 24.04 15.62 -1.49
CA LYS A 113 24.92 14.44 -1.48
C LYS A 113 24.47 13.37 -0.46
N ILE A 114 23.16 13.16 -0.36
CA ILE A 114 22.53 12.14 0.49
C ILE A 114 22.02 11.00 -0.39
N SER A 115 22.32 9.76 -0.02
CA SER A 115 21.86 8.57 -0.75
C SER A 115 20.35 8.35 -0.59
N TYR A 116 19.77 7.55 -1.48
CA TYR A 116 18.35 7.23 -1.43
C TYR A 116 17.98 6.39 -0.20
N GLU A 117 18.87 5.49 0.18
CA GLU A 117 18.76 4.61 1.34
C GLU A 117 18.83 5.42 2.63
N GLN A 118 19.73 6.41 2.69
CA GLN A 118 19.85 7.32 3.84
C GLN A 118 18.61 8.20 4.03
N MET A 119 17.99 8.63 2.92
CA MET A 119 16.73 9.37 2.98
C MET A 119 15.58 8.49 3.48
N ASP A 120 15.53 7.23 3.06
CA ASP A 120 14.51 6.28 3.50
C ASP A 120 14.72 5.79 4.94
N SER A 121 15.96 5.69 5.40
CA SER A 121 16.27 5.22 6.75
C SER A 121 15.76 6.17 7.84
N LEU A 122 15.52 7.45 7.52
CA LEU A 122 14.83 8.39 8.42
C LEU A 122 13.41 7.92 8.81
N SER A 123 12.82 7.06 7.99
CA SER A 123 11.51 6.43 8.22
C SER A 123 11.62 5.02 8.83
N ALA A 124 12.83 4.47 8.96
CA ALA A 124 13.08 3.10 9.40
C ALA A 124 13.73 3.08 10.79
N GLU A 125 12.95 3.28 11.86
CA GLU A 125 13.50 3.24 13.23
C GLU A 125 13.32 1.91 13.98
N ASN A 126 12.84 0.83 13.33
CA ASN A 126 12.95 -0.52 13.90
C ASN A 126 13.17 -1.55 12.78
N SER A 127 14.44 -1.74 12.43
CA SER A 127 14.95 -2.66 11.39
C SER A 127 14.86 -4.15 11.77
N GLU A 128 13.80 -4.58 12.44
CA GLU A 128 13.53 -6.02 12.64
C GLU A 128 12.56 -6.57 11.57
N LEU A 129 11.79 -5.70 10.92
CA LEU A 129 10.87 -6.08 9.82
C LEU A 129 11.57 -6.31 8.46
N PHE A 130 12.86 -5.98 8.34
CA PHE A 130 13.65 -6.17 7.11
C PHE A 130 14.94 -6.96 7.35
N ALA A 131 15.12 -7.53 8.54
CA ALA A 131 16.32 -8.31 8.88
C ALA A 131 16.21 -9.81 8.58
N ASN A 132 15.01 -10.31 8.22
CA ASN A 132 14.76 -11.73 7.99
C ASN A 132 13.86 -11.96 6.76
N GLU A 133 14.34 -11.63 5.57
CA GLU A 133 13.94 -12.28 4.30
C GLU A 133 15.15 -12.45 3.39
#